data_AF-A0A478EDR5-F1
#
_entry.id   AF-A0A478EDR5-F1
#
_cell.length_a   1.000
_cell.length_b   1.000
_cell.length_c   1.000
_cell.angle_alpha   90.00
_cell.angle_beta   90.00
_cell.angle_gamma   90.00
#
_symmetry.space_group_name_H-M   'P 1'
#
loop_
_entity.id
_entity.type
_entity.pdbx_description
1 polymer ?
#
loop_
_entity_poly.entity_id
_entity_poly.type
_entity_poly.pdbx_seq_one_letter_code
_entity_poly.pdbx_strand_id
1 'polypeptide(L)'
;MLPSINWILGLGLLSANVVRSVELSEHAQSLFDQSMSFQDQIYDPEASYLRYFYYPLAAGPHETRSTVWYSIGLLQRNQGDDVKEAVKILENVIGDQEKNTTVQWYGDYTVYPEQPTVGSAAYAPVIYNSWDPNWRGFIGTALIIIYEEFGNLLPTNVQNLILESLRNNTIGDTYRVGGVDGDNLYPAYSNAWLMRTVASSWTGLKLNDSNMTTSGDTWAQEFLDLFDRNNTLSEFNGPTYAGVSLYALTIAAKYLSSTDSIIGQNAKRVIQNIWDYESLLWNPNMRNFAGPWDRSYGYDMNNYVAIMSEWIWALIGKERVWRYSSPIATMTHADDFELAPVIAVLSEFHKSLLPKPVISRLKTFVGEHTYTGHTYAPPADYEPRNITTWVSANLTIGTDSFNQSVVGGYSEDSRSFSPSVVQWIRPGGSIGYFNLYPTETALKADVAPYALNLTYPLGNTTSSFTFVLASNPLGSKRDIAGFDDVDGLKIEVVGGTVDPVPTISFCGLVGGTCDIIHDFEFWNLTFSMPANSSDVPSIQFKFTLE
;
A
#
# COMPACT_ATOMS: atom_id res chain seq x y z
N MET A 1 -11.60 -70.46 -33.22
CA MET A 1 -12.23 -69.63 -32.17
C MET A 1 -11.37 -69.76 -30.92
N LEU A 2 -10.62 -68.71 -30.60
CA LEU A 2 -9.72 -68.63 -29.44
C LEU A 2 -10.53 -68.33 -28.17
N PRO A 3 -10.18 -68.90 -26.99
CA PRO A 3 -10.68 -68.39 -25.72
C PRO A 3 -9.72 -67.32 -25.16
N SER A 4 -10.30 -66.20 -24.76
CA SER A 4 -9.67 -65.02 -24.18
C SER A 4 -9.16 -65.27 -22.76
N ILE A 5 -7.90 -64.91 -22.51
CA ILE A 5 -7.26 -64.86 -21.20
C ILE A 5 -7.48 -63.46 -20.61
N ASN A 6 -8.19 -63.37 -19.47
CA ASN A 6 -8.29 -62.13 -18.69
C ASN A 6 -7.07 -62.01 -17.78
N TRP A 7 -6.25 -60.98 -18.03
CA TRP A 7 -5.22 -60.52 -17.09
C TRP A 7 -5.85 -59.48 -16.15
N ILE A 8 -5.89 -59.80 -14.85
CA ILE A 8 -6.16 -58.83 -13.78
C ILE A 8 -4.84 -58.16 -13.44
N LEU A 9 -4.66 -56.92 -13.88
CA LEU A 9 -3.61 -56.02 -13.39
C LEU A 9 -4.19 -55.21 -12.24
N GLY A 10 -3.75 -55.53 -11.03
CA GLY A 10 -4.00 -54.70 -9.85
C GLY A 10 -3.15 -53.43 -9.94
N LEU A 11 -3.81 -52.29 -10.12
CA LEU A 11 -3.23 -50.97 -9.89
C LEU A 11 -3.34 -50.67 -8.39
N GLY A 12 -2.23 -50.84 -7.68
CA GLY A 12 -2.07 -50.28 -6.35
C GLY A 12 -2.13 -48.76 -6.44
N LEU A 13 -3.18 -48.17 -5.87
CA LEU A 13 -3.26 -46.74 -5.61
C LEU A 13 -2.22 -46.41 -4.54
N LEU A 14 -1.02 -46.00 -4.97
CA LEU A 14 -0.13 -45.20 -4.14
C LEU A 14 -0.82 -43.84 -3.99
N SER A 15 -1.54 -43.65 -2.88
CA SER A 15 -1.92 -42.32 -2.42
C SER A 15 -0.63 -41.58 -2.05
N ALA A 16 -0.06 -40.87 -3.02
CA ALA A 16 0.85 -39.78 -2.70
C ALA A 16 0.05 -38.85 -1.79
N ASN A 17 0.47 -38.70 -0.54
CA ASN A 17 0.03 -37.60 0.30
C ASN A 17 0.55 -36.33 -0.38
N VAL A 18 -0.24 -35.79 -1.32
CA VAL A 18 -0.02 -34.45 -1.84
C VAL A 18 -0.24 -33.54 -0.64
N VAL A 19 0.86 -33.09 -0.04
CA VAL A 19 0.86 -32.05 0.99
C VAL A 19 0.12 -30.86 0.37
N ARG A 20 -1.05 -30.56 0.93
CA ARG A 20 -2.08 -29.78 0.24
C ARG A 20 -1.74 -28.29 0.32
N SER A 21 -1.70 -27.62 -0.83
CA SER A 21 -1.70 -26.16 -0.93
C SER A 21 -2.93 -25.56 -0.24
N VAL A 22 -2.86 -24.27 0.12
CA VAL A 22 -4.00 -23.56 0.72
C VAL A 22 -5.16 -23.54 -0.27
N GLU A 23 -6.38 -23.81 0.20
CA GLU A 23 -7.57 -23.74 -0.64
C GLU A 23 -7.92 -22.27 -0.92
N LEU A 24 -7.82 -21.85 -2.19
CA LEU A 24 -8.13 -20.49 -2.63
C LEU A 24 -9.57 -20.42 -3.15
N SER A 25 -10.32 -19.35 -2.82
CA SER A 25 -11.59 -19.10 -3.52
C SER A 25 -11.35 -18.75 -4.98
N GLU A 26 -12.42 -18.76 -5.78
CA GLU A 26 -12.37 -18.39 -7.20
C GLU A 26 -11.69 -17.02 -7.44
N HIS A 27 -12.01 -16.01 -6.63
CA HIS A 27 -11.43 -14.68 -6.78
C HIS A 27 -9.95 -14.65 -6.37
N ALA A 28 -9.60 -15.32 -5.27
CA ALA A 28 -8.22 -15.43 -4.80
C ALA A 28 -7.36 -16.24 -5.78
N GLN A 29 -7.90 -17.33 -6.35
CA GLN A 29 -7.25 -18.12 -7.39
C GLN A 29 -7.02 -17.28 -8.65
N SER A 30 -8.01 -16.49 -9.09
CA SER A 30 -7.84 -15.61 -10.24
C SER A 30 -6.80 -14.51 -10.01
N LEU A 31 -6.69 -13.97 -8.79
CA LEU A 31 -5.66 -13.01 -8.40
C LEU A 31 -4.27 -13.68 -8.49
N PHE A 32 -4.15 -14.84 -7.84
CA PHE A 32 -2.96 -15.66 -7.81
C PHE A 32 -2.47 -16.02 -9.21
N ASP A 33 -3.34 -16.58 -10.06
CA ASP A 33 -2.96 -17.06 -11.40
C ASP A 33 -2.44 -15.92 -12.29
N GLN A 34 -3.06 -14.74 -12.23
CA GLN A 34 -2.64 -13.60 -13.03
C GLN A 34 -1.32 -13.00 -12.54
N SER A 35 -1.11 -12.94 -11.22
CA SER A 35 0.17 -12.48 -10.67
C SER A 35 1.29 -13.47 -10.94
N MET A 36 1.05 -14.77 -10.73
CA MET A 36 2.04 -15.81 -11.04
C MET A 36 2.40 -15.82 -12.53
N SER A 37 1.42 -15.69 -13.42
CA SER A 37 1.70 -15.59 -14.86
C SER A 37 2.53 -14.36 -15.23
N PHE A 38 2.45 -13.27 -14.46
CA PHE A 38 3.27 -12.08 -14.65
C PHE A 38 4.67 -12.29 -14.06
N GLN A 39 4.77 -12.74 -12.82
CA GLN A 39 6.04 -12.98 -12.14
C GLN A 39 6.89 -14.06 -12.83
N ASP A 40 6.26 -15.11 -13.38
CA ASP A 40 6.93 -16.13 -14.21
C ASP A 40 7.64 -15.50 -15.44
N GLN A 41 7.13 -14.39 -16.00
CA GLN A 41 7.75 -13.71 -17.15
C GLN A 41 8.98 -12.89 -16.80
N ILE A 42 9.08 -12.44 -15.55
CA ILE A 42 10.20 -11.64 -15.05
C ILE A 42 11.14 -12.45 -14.16
N TYR A 43 10.83 -13.72 -13.87
CA TYR A 43 11.72 -14.63 -13.15
C TYR A 43 12.94 -15.01 -13.99
N ASP A 44 14.13 -14.82 -13.43
CA ASP A 44 15.39 -15.32 -13.96
C ASP A 44 15.77 -16.64 -13.23
N PRO A 45 15.60 -17.82 -13.87
CA PRO A 45 15.92 -19.09 -13.25
C PRO A 45 17.43 -19.34 -13.08
N GLU A 46 18.30 -18.60 -13.80
CA GLU A 46 19.75 -18.70 -13.62
C GLU A 46 20.20 -17.98 -12.35
N ALA A 47 19.62 -16.82 -12.07
CA ALA A 47 19.86 -16.06 -10.83
C ALA A 47 19.03 -16.59 -9.65
N SER A 48 17.87 -17.20 -9.92
CA SER A 48 16.82 -17.50 -8.94
C SER A 48 16.28 -16.24 -8.25
N TYR A 49 15.98 -15.21 -9.04
CA TYR A 49 15.37 -13.95 -8.61
C TYR A 49 14.39 -13.42 -9.68
N LEU A 50 13.43 -12.59 -9.27
CA LEU A 50 12.67 -11.73 -10.16
C LEU A 50 13.55 -10.57 -10.65
N ARG A 51 13.44 -10.22 -11.93
CA ARG A 51 14.08 -9.03 -12.49
C ARG A 51 13.38 -7.77 -12.00
N TYR A 52 14.18 -6.73 -11.75
CA TYR A 52 13.66 -5.40 -11.48
C TYR A 52 13.00 -4.84 -12.76
N PHE A 53 11.67 -4.79 -12.78
CA PHE A 53 10.90 -4.43 -13.98
C PHE A 53 10.25 -3.04 -13.89
N TYR A 54 10.25 -2.42 -12.71
CA TYR A 54 9.53 -1.17 -12.44
C TYR A 54 10.46 0.04 -12.32
N TYR A 55 9.89 1.24 -12.15
CA TYR A 55 10.63 2.51 -12.18
C TYR A 55 11.44 2.75 -10.89
N PRO A 56 12.71 3.20 -10.99
CA PRO A 56 13.45 3.41 -12.23
C PRO A 56 13.86 2.08 -12.89
N LEU A 57 13.44 1.88 -14.13
CA LEU A 57 13.76 0.66 -14.88
C LEU A 57 15.27 0.61 -15.09
N ALA A 58 15.92 -0.43 -14.56
CA ALA A 58 17.33 -0.69 -14.74
C ALA A 58 17.53 -2.05 -15.42
N ALA A 59 18.35 -2.09 -16.47
CA ALA A 59 18.64 -3.34 -17.17
C ALA A 59 19.66 -4.16 -16.38
N GLY A 60 19.27 -5.37 -15.96
CA GLY A 60 20.15 -6.33 -15.29
C GLY A 60 19.82 -6.60 -13.82
N PRO A 61 19.60 -5.58 -12.97
CA PRO A 61 19.28 -5.79 -11.56
C PRO A 61 18.06 -6.67 -11.33
N HIS A 62 18.10 -7.39 -10.22
CA HIS A 62 16.98 -8.15 -9.68
C HIS A 62 16.32 -7.42 -8.51
N GLU A 63 15.18 -7.90 -8.07
CA GLU A 63 14.48 -7.35 -6.91
C GLU A 63 14.41 -8.44 -5.84
N THR A 64 14.84 -8.14 -4.62
CA THR A 64 14.97 -9.16 -3.56
C THR A 64 13.67 -9.39 -2.75
N ARG A 65 12.89 -8.36 -2.41
CA ARG A 65 11.70 -8.47 -1.55
C ARG A 65 10.56 -9.24 -2.23
N SER A 66 10.18 -8.83 -3.43
CA SER A 66 9.21 -9.48 -4.29
C SER A 66 9.65 -10.87 -4.71
N THR A 67 10.95 -11.14 -4.83
CA THR A 67 11.45 -12.51 -5.02
C THR A 67 11.05 -13.44 -3.87
N VAL A 68 11.04 -12.96 -2.62
CA VAL A 68 10.54 -13.76 -1.49
C VAL A 68 9.03 -13.96 -1.58
N TRP A 69 8.26 -12.96 -2.01
CA TRP A 69 6.82 -13.10 -2.25
C TRP A 69 6.51 -14.11 -3.36
N TYR A 70 7.31 -14.12 -4.42
CA TYR A 70 7.22 -15.11 -5.49
C TYR A 70 7.42 -16.54 -4.98
N SER A 71 8.31 -16.74 -3.99
CA SER A 71 8.51 -18.07 -3.39
C SER A 71 7.25 -18.59 -2.69
N ILE A 72 6.42 -17.72 -2.07
CA ILE A 72 5.08 -18.09 -1.58
C ILE A 72 4.21 -18.57 -2.75
N GLY A 73 4.26 -17.84 -3.86
CA GLY A 73 3.62 -18.21 -5.12
C GLY A 73 3.99 -19.61 -5.62
N LEU A 74 5.28 -19.88 -5.73
CA LEU A 74 5.82 -21.19 -6.12
C LEU A 74 5.36 -22.30 -5.15
N LEU A 75 5.48 -22.08 -3.85
CA LEU A 75 5.09 -23.07 -2.83
C LEU A 75 3.58 -23.34 -2.82
N GLN A 76 2.76 -22.32 -3.08
CA GLN A 76 1.32 -22.46 -3.22
C GLN A 76 0.92 -23.20 -4.50
N ARG A 77 1.61 -22.92 -5.63
CA ARG A 77 1.37 -23.61 -6.91
C ARG A 77 1.81 -25.07 -6.85
N ASN A 78 2.98 -25.33 -6.24
CA ASN A 78 3.56 -26.64 -5.95
C ASN A 78 3.55 -27.60 -7.16
N GLN A 79 4.02 -27.13 -8.32
CA GLN A 79 4.09 -27.92 -9.55
C GLN A 79 5.52 -27.99 -10.09
N GLY A 80 5.89 -29.13 -10.68
CA GLY A 80 7.20 -29.30 -11.31
C GLY A 80 8.36 -28.99 -10.35
N ASP A 81 9.20 -28.02 -10.73
CA ASP A 81 10.36 -27.58 -9.95
C ASP A 81 10.05 -26.42 -8.97
N ASP A 82 8.79 -26.01 -8.79
CA ASP A 82 8.42 -24.83 -7.97
C ASP A 82 9.02 -24.87 -6.56
N VAL A 83 8.90 -26.00 -5.84
CA VAL A 83 9.47 -26.13 -4.47
C VAL A 83 11.00 -26.02 -4.48
N LYS A 84 11.65 -26.56 -5.51
CA LYS A 84 13.11 -26.51 -5.65
C LYS A 84 13.57 -25.07 -5.93
N GLU A 85 12.87 -24.35 -6.78
CA GLU A 85 13.16 -22.94 -7.07
C GLU A 85 12.88 -22.04 -5.85
N ALA A 86 11.78 -22.28 -5.12
CA ALA A 86 11.49 -21.59 -3.87
C ALA A 86 12.61 -21.81 -2.83
N VAL A 87 13.13 -23.03 -2.70
CA VAL A 87 14.26 -23.33 -1.83
C VAL A 87 15.51 -22.53 -2.22
N LYS A 88 15.86 -22.47 -3.51
CA LYS A 88 17.01 -21.68 -3.98
C LYS A 88 16.85 -20.19 -3.69
N ILE A 89 15.66 -19.64 -3.96
CA ILE A 89 15.32 -18.25 -3.64
C ILE A 89 15.59 -17.98 -2.16
N LEU A 90 15.05 -18.83 -1.27
CA LEU A 90 15.19 -18.65 0.18
C LEU A 90 16.65 -18.76 0.63
N GLU A 91 17.40 -19.72 0.09
CA GLU A 91 18.83 -19.87 0.38
C GLU A 91 19.64 -18.66 -0.10
N ASN A 92 19.35 -18.12 -1.29
CA ASN A 92 20.03 -16.96 -1.85
C ASN A 92 19.73 -15.68 -1.05
N VAL A 93 18.44 -15.36 -0.85
CA VAL A 93 18.03 -14.11 -0.18
C VAL A 93 18.46 -14.11 1.29
N ILE A 94 18.24 -15.20 2.01
CA ILE A 94 18.64 -15.28 3.43
C ILE A 94 20.17 -15.36 3.55
N GLY A 95 20.84 -16.00 2.59
CA GLY A 95 22.30 -16.08 2.55
C GLY A 95 22.98 -14.71 2.49
N ASP A 96 22.33 -13.72 1.87
CA ASP A 96 22.82 -12.35 1.72
C ASP A 96 22.35 -11.39 2.83
N GLN A 97 21.63 -11.89 3.84
CA GLN A 97 21.21 -11.09 5.00
C GLN A 97 22.44 -10.57 5.77
N GLU A 98 22.44 -9.30 6.16
CA GLU A 98 23.54 -8.70 6.92
C GLU A 98 23.63 -9.30 8.34
N LYS A 99 24.84 -9.75 8.71
CA LYS A 99 25.10 -10.41 10.00
C LYS A 99 26.06 -9.63 10.90
N ASN A 100 26.62 -8.52 10.44
CA ASN A 100 27.45 -7.65 11.25
C ASN A 100 26.61 -6.85 12.24
N THR A 101 26.70 -7.17 13.53
CA THR A 101 25.92 -6.51 14.60
C THR A 101 26.36 -5.07 14.87
N THR A 102 27.42 -4.56 14.24
CA THR A 102 27.91 -3.20 14.47
C THR A 102 27.29 -2.15 13.54
N VAL A 103 26.49 -2.56 12.55
CA VAL A 103 25.92 -1.67 11.55
C VAL A 103 24.40 -1.54 11.70
N GLN A 104 23.85 -0.39 11.28
CA GLN A 104 22.42 -0.10 11.42
C GLN A 104 21.51 -1.01 10.57
N TRP A 105 22.04 -1.60 9.49
CA TRP A 105 21.33 -2.55 8.63
C TRP A 105 21.54 -4.02 9.04
N TYR A 106 21.95 -4.30 10.29
CA TYR A 106 21.99 -5.68 10.80
C TYR A 106 20.63 -6.37 10.66
N GLY A 107 20.63 -7.64 10.24
CA GLY A 107 19.42 -8.43 10.01
C GLY A 107 18.58 -7.97 8.81
N ASP A 108 19.04 -6.96 8.07
CA ASP A 108 18.41 -6.50 6.84
C ASP A 108 18.90 -7.29 5.62
N TYR A 109 18.24 -7.08 4.48
CA TYR A 109 18.54 -7.73 3.21
C TYR A 109 18.98 -6.68 2.17
N THR A 110 19.71 -7.10 1.15
CA THR A 110 20.09 -6.22 0.05
C THR A 110 18.87 -5.83 -0.79
N VAL A 111 18.75 -4.54 -1.15
CA VAL A 111 17.63 -4.03 -1.97
C VAL A 111 17.58 -4.73 -3.33
N TYR A 112 18.76 -5.06 -3.86
CA TYR A 112 18.92 -5.95 -5.00
C TYR A 112 20.25 -6.70 -4.86
N PRO A 113 20.35 -7.95 -5.34
CA PRO A 113 21.51 -8.79 -5.08
C PRO A 113 22.79 -8.29 -5.77
N GLU A 114 22.69 -7.46 -6.81
CA GLU A 114 23.85 -6.85 -7.48
C GLU A 114 24.38 -5.59 -6.77
N GLN A 115 23.75 -5.13 -5.69
CA GLN A 115 24.13 -3.87 -5.07
C GLN A 115 25.54 -3.94 -4.45
N PRO A 116 26.32 -2.84 -4.46
CA PRO A 116 27.59 -2.82 -3.75
C PRO A 116 27.40 -3.00 -2.23
N THR A 117 28.45 -3.40 -1.53
CA THR A 117 28.43 -3.49 -0.07
C THR A 117 28.13 -2.13 0.56
N VAL A 118 27.03 -2.08 1.33
CA VAL A 118 26.59 -0.89 2.08
C VAL A 118 27.68 -0.47 3.08
N GLY A 119 27.95 0.83 3.16
CA GLY A 119 29.01 1.38 4.00
C GLY A 119 30.39 1.41 3.37
N SER A 120 30.54 0.92 2.12
CA SER A 120 31.80 1.08 1.37
C SER A 120 31.98 2.51 0.88
N ALA A 121 33.21 2.89 0.51
CA ALA A 121 33.52 4.23 0.02
C ALA A 121 32.74 4.63 -1.24
N ALA A 122 32.30 3.66 -2.04
CA ALA A 122 31.52 3.87 -3.26
C ALA A 122 29.99 3.75 -3.04
N TYR A 123 29.55 3.32 -1.84
CA TYR A 123 28.15 3.04 -1.53
C TYR A 123 27.86 3.37 -0.07
N ALA A 124 27.72 4.67 0.20
CA ALA A 124 27.47 5.20 1.53
C ALA A 124 26.14 4.68 2.11
N PRO A 125 26.02 4.51 3.44
CA PRO A 125 24.83 3.94 4.06
C PRO A 125 23.74 5.00 4.21
N VAL A 126 22.89 5.14 3.19
CA VAL A 126 21.76 6.08 3.17
C VAL A 126 20.48 5.28 3.36
N ILE A 127 19.80 5.50 4.50
CA ILE A 127 18.52 4.87 4.84
C ILE A 127 17.45 5.23 3.77
N TYR A 128 16.61 4.27 3.42
CA TYR A 128 15.62 4.36 2.33
C TYR A 128 16.22 4.58 0.93
N ASN A 129 17.50 4.25 0.76
CA ASN A 129 18.18 4.34 -0.52
C ASN A 129 19.16 3.18 -0.75
N SER A 130 20.31 3.19 -0.08
CA SER A 130 21.31 2.13 -0.24
C SER A 130 20.98 0.89 0.60
N TRP A 131 20.05 1.05 1.54
CA TRP A 131 19.42 0.02 2.35
C TRP A 131 18.04 0.55 2.79
N ASP A 132 17.11 -0.34 3.09
CA ASP A 132 15.76 0.04 3.56
C ASP A 132 15.34 -0.85 4.73
N PRO A 133 15.28 -0.32 5.96
CA PRO A 133 14.95 -1.10 7.14
C PRO A 133 13.54 -1.71 7.13
N ASN A 134 12.64 -1.25 6.25
CA ASN A 134 11.30 -1.83 6.10
C ASN A 134 11.35 -3.22 5.47
N TRP A 135 12.44 -3.54 4.77
CA TRP A 135 12.66 -4.84 4.16
C TRP A 135 12.68 -5.96 5.17
N ARG A 136 13.17 -5.68 6.39
CA ARG A 136 13.01 -6.59 7.52
C ARG A 136 11.56 -6.97 7.73
N GLY A 137 10.66 -5.99 7.81
CA GLY A 137 9.23 -6.24 7.97
C GLY A 137 8.64 -7.05 6.81
N PHE A 138 8.85 -6.60 5.56
CA PHE A 138 8.25 -7.23 4.39
C PHE A 138 8.73 -8.67 4.16
N ILE A 139 10.04 -8.91 4.23
CA ILE A 139 10.62 -10.25 4.03
C ILE A 139 10.32 -11.12 5.25
N GLY A 140 10.50 -10.62 6.48
CA GLY A 140 10.26 -11.38 7.70
C GLY A 140 8.81 -11.87 7.80
N THR A 141 7.83 -11.01 7.51
CA THR A 141 6.42 -11.43 7.53
C THR A 141 6.09 -12.44 6.41
N ALA A 142 6.73 -12.35 5.24
CA ALA A 142 6.60 -13.36 4.20
C ALA A 142 7.23 -14.71 4.64
N LEU A 143 8.39 -14.69 5.27
CA LEU A 143 9.05 -15.88 5.83
C LEU A 143 8.20 -16.58 6.88
N ILE A 144 7.42 -15.84 7.68
CA ILE A 144 6.45 -16.42 8.63
C ILE A 144 5.38 -17.22 7.88
N ILE A 145 4.82 -16.66 6.80
CA ILE A 145 3.81 -17.35 5.98
C ILE A 145 4.41 -18.61 5.35
N ILE A 146 5.62 -18.51 4.80
CA ILE A 146 6.35 -19.64 4.23
C ILE A 146 6.51 -20.76 5.25
N TYR A 147 6.91 -20.41 6.47
CA TYR A 147 7.11 -21.38 7.53
C TYR A 147 5.78 -22.04 7.96
N GLU A 148 4.74 -21.25 8.21
CA GLU A 148 3.46 -21.74 8.75
C GLU A 148 2.64 -22.53 7.71
N GLU A 149 2.55 -22.04 6.48
CA GLU A 149 1.70 -22.64 5.44
C GLU A 149 2.44 -23.73 4.64
N PHE A 150 3.75 -23.56 4.43
CA PHE A 150 4.51 -24.38 3.48
C PHE A 150 5.74 -25.06 4.08
N GLY A 151 5.99 -24.93 5.39
CA GLY A 151 7.18 -25.48 6.05
C GLY A 151 7.35 -26.99 5.82
N ASN A 152 6.25 -27.75 5.72
CA ASN A 152 6.28 -29.19 5.46
C ASN A 152 6.78 -29.57 4.05
N LEU A 153 6.79 -28.62 3.11
CA LEU A 153 7.38 -28.80 1.77
C LEU A 153 8.89 -28.54 1.77
N LEU A 154 9.39 -27.81 2.78
CA LEU A 154 10.77 -27.34 2.83
C LEU A 154 11.69 -28.33 3.53
N PRO A 155 12.93 -28.52 3.03
CA PRO A 155 13.98 -29.23 3.76
C PRO A 155 14.21 -28.63 5.15
N THR A 156 14.54 -29.46 6.13
CA THR A 156 14.76 -29.02 7.52
C THR A 156 15.86 -27.95 7.64
N ASN A 157 16.91 -27.99 6.82
CA ASN A 157 17.95 -26.96 6.83
C ASN A 157 17.39 -25.59 6.41
N VAL A 158 16.46 -25.55 5.45
CA VAL A 158 15.82 -24.29 5.00
C VAL A 158 14.86 -23.77 6.05
N GLN A 159 14.10 -24.65 6.72
CA GLN A 159 13.26 -24.25 7.86
C GLN A 159 14.10 -23.60 8.98
N ASN A 160 15.25 -24.18 9.31
CA ASN A 160 16.17 -23.61 10.30
C ASN A 160 16.77 -22.29 9.83
N LEU A 161 17.10 -22.17 8.54
CA LEU A 161 17.62 -20.95 7.92
C LEU A 161 16.59 -19.80 8.03
N ILE A 162 15.31 -20.09 7.78
CA ILE A 162 14.21 -19.13 7.99
C ILE A 162 14.15 -18.66 9.44
N LEU A 163 14.21 -19.58 10.41
CA LEU A 163 14.18 -19.23 11.83
C LEU A 163 15.38 -18.40 12.28
N GLU A 164 16.58 -18.69 11.76
CA GLU A 164 17.77 -17.86 11.98
C GLU A 164 17.58 -16.45 11.39
N SER A 165 17.05 -16.37 10.17
CA SER A 165 16.82 -15.10 9.50
C SER A 165 15.83 -14.21 10.26
N LEU A 166 14.72 -14.78 10.71
CA LEU A 166 13.71 -14.12 11.52
C LEU A 166 14.25 -13.64 12.87
N ARG A 167 15.18 -14.41 13.47
CA ARG A 167 15.90 -13.99 14.69
C ARG A 167 16.74 -12.75 14.42
N ASN A 168 17.58 -12.76 13.38
CA ASN A 168 18.45 -11.62 13.02
C ASN A 168 17.62 -10.38 12.68
N ASN A 169 16.57 -10.57 11.89
CA ASN A 169 15.58 -9.58 11.52
C ASN A 169 14.97 -8.88 12.75
N THR A 170 14.43 -9.67 13.68
CA THR A 170 13.83 -9.17 14.92
C THR A 170 14.83 -8.40 15.78
N ILE A 171 16.08 -8.86 15.87
CA ILE A 171 17.14 -8.13 16.58
C ILE A 171 17.48 -6.83 15.83
N GLY A 172 17.63 -6.86 14.51
CA GLY A 172 17.89 -5.67 13.69
C GLY A 172 16.80 -4.61 13.82
N ASP A 173 15.55 -5.00 13.99
CA ASP A 173 14.46 -4.08 14.24
C ASP A 173 14.54 -3.37 15.60
N THR A 174 15.33 -3.86 16.55
CA THR A 174 15.64 -3.12 17.78
C THR A 174 16.56 -1.92 17.54
N TYR A 175 17.22 -1.84 16.38
CA TYR A 175 18.08 -0.71 16.02
C TYR A 175 17.27 0.45 15.44
N ARG A 176 16.00 0.20 15.07
CA ARG A 176 15.08 1.19 14.55
C ARG A 176 14.50 2.05 15.67
N VAL A 177 15.03 3.25 15.83
CA VAL A 177 14.57 4.22 16.82
C VAL A 177 14.18 5.52 16.13
N GLY A 178 12.89 5.83 16.11
CA GLY A 178 12.38 7.07 15.49
C GLY A 178 13.10 8.32 16.00
N GLY A 179 13.58 9.15 15.07
CA GLY A 179 14.30 10.40 15.36
C GLY A 179 15.79 10.22 15.65
N VAL A 180 16.31 9.00 15.60
CA VAL A 180 17.72 8.66 15.80
C VAL A 180 18.28 8.07 14.51
N ASP A 181 19.52 8.43 14.16
CA ASP A 181 20.24 7.93 12.98
C ASP A 181 19.48 8.04 11.64
N GLY A 182 18.53 8.99 11.55
CA GLY A 182 17.71 9.22 10.37
C GLY A 182 16.53 8.26 10.21
N ASP A 183 16.26 7.38 11.17
CA ASP A 183 15.07 6.53 11.16
C ASP A 183 13.83 7.31 11.61
N ASN A 184 12.69 6.96 11.04
CA ASN A 184 11.38 7.53 11.30
C ASN A 184 10.37 6.46 11.75
N LEU A 185 10.82 5.33 12.30
CA LEU A 185 9.91 4.30 12.81
C LEU A 185 9.27 4.71 14.14
N TYR A 186 8.07 5.28 14.06
CA TYR A 186 7.14 5.51 15.17
C TYR A 186 5.87 4.68 14.97
N PRO A 187 5.01 4.51 16.00
CA PRO A 187 3.72 3.83 15.85
C PRO A 187 2.84 4.41 14.72
N ALA A 188 3.01 5.70 14.44
CA ALA A 188 2.33 6.39 13.35
C ALA A 188 2.71 5.89 11.95
N TYR A 189 3.88 5.25 11.78
CA TYR A 189 4.27 4.59 10.52
C TYR A 189 3.52 3.26 10.29
N SER A 190 2.39 3.07 10.98
CA SER A 190 1.35 2.05 10.80
C SER A 190 1.85 0.72 10.23
N ASN A 191 2.02 0.62 8.91
CA ASN A 191 2.42 -0.61 8.23
C ASN A 191 3.77 -1.17 8.69
N ALA A 192 4.84 -0.37 8.73
CA ALA A 192 6.18 -0.82 9.09
C ALA A 192 6.24 -1.21 10.58
N TRP A 193 5.54 -0.42 11.41
CA TRP A 193 5.42 -0.70 12.83
C TRP A 193 4.68 -2.01 13.12
N LEU A 194 3.57 -2.25 12.42
CA LEU A 194 2.79 -3.47 12.52
C LEU A 194 3.60 -4.68 12.06
N MET A 195 4.28 -4.62 10.91
CA MET A 195 5.11 -5.73 10.43
C MET A 195 6.21 -6.08 11.43
N ARG A 196 6.92 -5.09 11.97
CA ARG A 196 7.91 -5.32 13.05
C ARG A 196 7.27 -5.98 14.27
N THR A 197 6.15 -5.44 14.74
CA THR A 197 5.43 -5.95 15.92
C THR A 197 5.05 -7.42 15.74
N VAL A 198 4.50 -7.78 14.57
CA VAL A 198 4.08 -9.15 14.24
C VAL A 198 5.28 -10.08 14.09
N ALA A 199 6.33 -9.65 13.39
CA ALA A 199 7.54 -10.44 13.22
C ALA A 199 8.20 -10.78 14.55
N SER A 200 8.34 -9.79 15.44
CA SER A 200 8.94 -9.98 16.77
C SER A 200 8.08 -10.84 17.70
N SER A 201 6.75 -10.63 17.71
CA SER A 201 5.83 -11.42 18.52
C SER A 201 5.84 -12.90 18.10
N TRP A 202 5.77 -13.16 16.79
CA TRP A 202 5.81 -14.52 16.27
C TRP A 202 7.17 -15.19 16.51
N THR A 203 8.28 -14.49 16.22
CA THR A 203 9.63 -15.03 16.37
C THR A 203 9.95 -15.32 17.84
N GLY A 204 9.59 -14.41 18.75
CA GLY A 204 9.78 -14.58 20.19
C GLY A 204 9.07 -15.82 20.73
N LEU A 205 7.80 -16.00 20.38
CA LEU A 205 7.04 -17.19 20.77
C LEU A 205 7.60 -18.47 20.13
N LYS A 206 7.94 -18.42 18.84
CA LYS A 206 8.45 -19.58 18.10
C LYS A 206 9.77 -20.09 18.65
N LEU A 207 10.67 -19.18 19.04
CA LEU A 207 11.99 -19.48 19.56
C LEU A 207 12.04 -19.55 21.10
N ASN A 208 10.91 -19.31 21.77
CA ASN A 208 10.83 -19.20 23.22
C ASN A 208 11.81 -18.14 23.78
N ASP A 209 11.92 -17.00 23.11
CA ASP A 209 12.75 -15.85 23.49
C ASP A 209 11.88 -14.78 24.18
N SER A 210 12.10 -14.61 25.49
CA SER A 210 11.30 -13.70 26.31
C SER A 210 11.53 -12.22 25.96
N ASN A 211 12.73 -11.86 25.50
CA ASN A 211 13.03 -10.46 25.16
C ASN A 211 12.27 -10.07 23.90
N MET A 212 12.32 -10.91 22.85
CA MET A 212 11.58 -10.67 21.61
C MET A 212 10.07 -10.64 21.84
N THR A 213 9.55 -11.56 22.67
CA THR A 213 8.13 -11.58 23.04
C THR A 213 7.73 -10.30 23.76
N THR A 214 8.53 -9.84 24.72
CA THR A 214 8.29 -8.59 25.46
C THR A 214 8.34 -7.36 24.55
N SER A 215 9.30 -7.30 23.62
CA SER A 215 9.38 -6.21 22.63
C SER A 215 8.15 -6.21 21.71
N GLY A 216 7.72 -7.37 21.24
CA GLY A 216 6.50 -7.52 20.43
C GLY A 216 5.26 -6.99 21.15
N ASP A 217 5.05 -7.39 22.40
CA ASP A 217 3.92 -6.91 23.21
C ASP A 217 4.00 -5.40 23.51
N THR A 218 5.20 -4.88 23.78
CA THR A 218 5.41 -3.44 24.01
C THR A 218 5.04 -2.63 22.76
N TRP A 219 5.55 -3.02 21.59
CA TRP A 219 5.24 -2.33 20.33
C TRP A 219 3.78 -2.49 19.91
N ALA A 220 3.17 -3.64 20.22
CA ALA A 220 1.73 -3.82 20.03
C ALA A 220 0.93 -2.84 20.88
N GLN A 221 1.28 -2.67 22.16
CA GLN A 221 0.61 -1.74 23.05
C GLN A 221 0.76 -0.29 22.56
N GLU A 222 1.96 0.12 22.16
CA GLU A 222 2.20 1.47 21.62
C GLU A 222 1.39 1.77 20.36
N PHE A 223 1.23 0.78 19.47
CA PHE A 223 0.33 0.90 18.31
C PHE A 223 -1.12 1.02 18.73
N LEU A 224 -1.59 0.14 19.63
CA LEU A 224 -2.99 0.13 20.08
C LEU A 224 -3.34 1.43 20.83
N ASP A 225 -2.44 1.95 21.66
CA ASP A 225 -2.61 3.22 22.36
C ASP A 225 -2.81 4.39 21.39
N LEU A 226 -2.13 4.37 20.24
CA LEU A 226 -2.31 5.37 19.19
C LEU A 226 -3.59 5.13 18.37
N PHE A 227 -3.80 3.90 17.92
CA PHE A 227 -4.94 3.50 17.08
C PHE A 227 -6.27 3.71 17.81
N ASP A 228 -6.37 3.30 19.07
CA ASP A 228 -7.61 3.34 19.86
C ASP A 228 -8.06 4.76 20.22
N ARG A 229 -7.25 5.80 19.95
CA ARG A 229 -7.67 7.21 20.07
C ARG A 229 -8.82 7.53 19.13
N ASN A 230 -8.74 7.02 17.89
CA ASN A 230 -9.68 7.35 16.81
C ASN A 230 -10.27 6.12 16.11
N ASN A 231 -9.73 4.92 16.36
CA ASN A 231 -9.98 3.69 15.60
C ASN A 231 -9.60 3.80 14.11
N THR A 232 -8.54 4.55 13.81
CA THR A 232 -8.02 4.76 12.47
C THR A 232 -6.51 4.55 12.45
N LEU A 233 -5.97 4.17 11.29
CA LEU A 233 -4.53 4.24 11.07
C LEU A 233 -4.06 5.70 11.01
N SER A 234 -2.84 5.96 11.46
CA SER A 234 -2.18 7.26 11.30
C SER A 234 -1.93 7.56 9.83
N GLU A 235 -1.48 6.55 9.06
CA GLU A 235 -1.46 6.57 7.59
C GLU A 235 -2.89 6.40 7.03
N PHE A 236 -3.76 7.36 7.33
CA PHE A 236 -5.19 7.28 7.07
C PHE A 236 -5.50 7.12 5.58
N ASN A 237 -6.30 6.10 5.25
CA ASN A 237 -6.87 5.87 3.93
C ASN A 237 -5.81 5.79 2.80
N GLY A 238 -4.53 5.54 3.13
CA GLY A 238 -3.47 5.38 2.14
C GLY A 238 -3.60 4.03 1.42
N PRO A 239 -4.03 3.94 0.15
CA PRO A 239 -4.53 2.68 -0.41
C PRO A 239 -3.48 1.56 -0.52
N THR A 240 -2.20 1.88 -0.66
CA THR A 240 -1.13 0.87 -0.57
C THR A 240 -0.90 0.46 0.90
N TYR A 241 -0.68 1.41 1.80
CA TYR A 241 -0.22 1.13 3.16
C TYR A 241 -1.31 0.68 4.14
N ALA A 242 -2.57 1.05 3.91
CA ALA A 242 -3.71 0.40 4.56
C ALA A 242 -3.74 -1.10 4.20
N GLY A 243 -3.44 -1.43 2.94
CA GLY A 243 -3.32 -2.81 2.46
C GLY A 243 -2.19 -3.59 3.13
N VAL A 244 -1.00 -2.99 3.28
CA VAL A 244 0.12 -3.60 4.03
C VAL A 244 -0.22 -3.77 5.51
N SER A 245 -0.88 -2.80 6.13
CA SER A 245 -1.30 -2.88 7.53
C SER A 245 -2.28 -4.04 7.76
N LEU A 246 -3.27 -4.20 6.87
CA LEU A 246 -4.19 -5.34 6.88
C LEU A 246 -3.45 -6.67 6.67
N TYR A 247 -2.46 -6.70 5.78
CA TYR A 247 -1.58 -7.87 5.59
C TYR A 247 -0.89 -8.29 6.88
N ALA A 248 -0.18 -7.38 7.56
CA ALA A 248 0.50 -7.68 8.82
C ALA A 248 -0.48 -8.14 9.91
N LEU A 249 -1.60 -7.43 10.06
CA LEU A 249 -2.64 -7.79 11.02
C LEU A 249 -3.28 -9.16 10.71
N THR A 250 -3.39 -9.54 9.44
CA THR A 250 -3.94 -10.85 9.06
C THR A 250 -3.03 -11.98 9.52
N ILE A 251 -1.72 -11.82 9.39
CA ILE A 251 -0.72 -12.75 9.93
C ILE A 251 -0.89 -12.88 11.45
N ALA A 252 -1.00 -11.75 12.17
CA ALA A 252 -1.24 -11.77 13.61
C ALA A 252 -2.55 -12.48 13.98
N ALA A 253 -3.64 -12.16 13.31
CA ALA A 253 -4.94 -12.81 13.55
C ALA A 253 -4.88 -14.32 13.25
N LYS A 254 -4.15 -14.73 12.21
CA LYS A 254 -4.09 -16.13 11.79
C LYS A 254 -3.21 -16.99 12.68
N TYR A 255 -2.02 -16.50 13.05
CA TYR A 255 -1.00 -17.32 13.71
C TYR A 255 -0.77 -16.97 15.18
N LEU A 256 -1.27 -15.82 15.65
CA LEU A 256 -1.03 -15.34 17.02
C LEU A 256 -2.31 -15.20 17.86
N SER A 257 -3.51 -15.29 17.28
CA SER A 257 -4.76 -15.08 18.02
C SER A 257 -5.07 -16.16 19.08
N SER A 258 -4.45 -17.33 18.99
CA SER A 258 -4.56 -18.40 20.00
C SER A 258 -3.48 -18.33 21.08
N THR A 259 -2.63 -17.31 21.08
CA THR A 259 -1.57 -17.08 22.07
C THR A 259 -1.90 -15.87 22.93
N ASP A 260 -1.15 -15.65 24.01
CA ASP A 260 -1.35 -14.48 24.88
C ASP A 260 -0.74 -13.17 24.31
N SER A 261 -0.19 -13.17 23.09
CA SER A 261 0.40 -11.97 22.49
C SER A 261 -0.64 -10.86 22.29
N ILE A 262 -0.28 -9.63 22.63
CA ILE A 262 -1.19 -8.48 22.61
C ILE A 262 -1.71 -8.22 21.19
N ILE A 263 -0.84 -8.26 20.18
CA ILE A 263 -1.24 -8.04 18.79
C ILE A 263 -2.16 -9.16 18.29
N GLY A 264 -1.91 -10.42 18.66
CA GLY A 264 -2.74 -11.56 18.28
C GLY A 264 -4.17 -11.44 18.83
N GLN A 265 -4.30 -11.04 20.09
CA GLN A 265 -5.60 -10.84 20.75
C GLN A 265 -6.41 -9.67 20.17
N ASN A 266 -5.76 -8.67 19.56
CA ASN A 266 -6.42 -7.47 19.05
C ASN A 266 -6.57 -7.43 17.53
N ALA A 267 -5.81 -8.21 16.76
CA ALA A 267 -5.72 -8.09 15.32
C ALA A 267 -7.07 -8.15 14.60
N LYS A 268 -7.96 -9.07 14.99
CA LYS A 268 -9.31 -9.16 14.42
C LYS A 268 -10.10 -7.85 14.59
N ARG A 269 -10.09 -7.27 15.79
CA ARG A 269 -10.79 -6.01 16.08
C ARG A 269 -10.24 -4.87 15.24
N VAL A 270 -8.91 -4.76 15.16
CA VAL A 270 -8.25 -3.70 14.38
C VAL A 270 -8.56 -3.84 12.89
N ILE A 271 -8.51 -5.05 12.32
CA ILE A 271 -8.91 -5.33 10.93
C ILE A 271 -10.35 -4.87 10.67
N GLN A 272 -11.27 -5.20 11.57
CA GLN A 272 -12.68 -4.83 11.44
C GLN A 272 -12.86 -3.31 11.46
N ASN A 273 -12.21 -2.62 12.39
CA ASN A 273 -12.26 -1.16 12.49
C ASN A 273 -11.69 -0.48 11.24
N ILE A 274 -10.58 -0.99 10.70
CA ILE A 274 -10.00 -0.47 9.45
C ILE A 274 -11.00 -0.60 8.31
N TRP A 275 -11.49 -1.82 8.07
CA TRP A 275 -12.46 -2.04 6.99
C TRP A 275 -13.77 -1.29 7.17
N ASP A 276 -14.18 -1.01 8.41
CA ASP A 276 -15.41 -0.27 8.65
C ASP A 276 -15.36 1.14 8.07
N TYR A 277 -14.25 1.88 8.21
CA TYR A 277 -14.10 3.20 7.61
C TYR A 277 -13.64 3.12 6.14
N GLU A 278 -12.70 2.24 5.79
CA GLU A 278 -12.22 2.09 4.40
C GLU A 278 -13.39 1.75 3.46
N SER A 279 -14.29 0.84 3.86
CA SER A 279 -15.44 0.47 3.02
C SER A 279 -16.51 1.56 2.89
N LEU A 280 -16.48 2.62 3.71
CA LEU A 280 -17.30 3.82 3.50
C LEU A 280 -16.64 4.77 2.49
N LEU A 281 -15.31 4.82 2.45
CA LEU A 281 -14.55 5.66 1.53
C LEU A 281 -14.43 5.03 0.14
N TRP A 282 -14.54 3.70 0.03
CA TRP A 282 -14.61 3.02 -1.26
C TRP A 282 -15.88 3.39 -2.04
N ASN A 283 -15.70 3.94 -3.24
CA ASN A 283 -16.78 4.18 -4.18
C ASN A 283 -16.82 3.07 -5.25
N PRO A 284 -17.74 2.09 -5.18
CA PRO A 284 -17.79 0.98 -6.13
C PRO A 284 -18.22 1.38 -7.55
N ASN A 285 -18.84 2.55 -7.73
CA ASN A 285 -19.12 3.06 -9.06
C ASN A 285 -17.82 3.56 -9.70
N MET A 286 -17.00 4.30 -8.97
CA MET A 286 -15.69 4.78 -9.44
C MET A 286 -14.64 3.67 -9.47
N ARG A 287 -14.79 2.67 -8.61
CA ARG A 287 -13.77 1.67 -8.25
C ARG A 287 -12.50 2.33 -7.73
N ASN A 288 -12.71 3.27 -6.82
CA ASN A 288 -11.65 4.11 -6.26
C ASN A 288 -12.00 4.46 -4.82
N PHE A 289 -10.99 4.57 -3.96
CA PHE A 289 -11.18 5.19 -2.64
C PHE A 289 -11.34 6.70 -2.83
N ALA A 290 -12.31 7.30 -2.16
CA ALA A 290 -12.39 8.75 -2.01
C ALA A 290 -11.25 9.24 -1.10
N GLY A 291 -10.74 10.45 -1.34
CA GLY A 291 -9.75 11.07 -0.43
C GLY A 291 -10.34 11.44 0.94
N PRO A 292 -9.55 12.06 1.83
CA PRO A 292 -8.12 12.36 1.68
C PRO A 292 -7.25 11.11 1.83
N TRP A 293 -5.99 11.17 1.41
CA TRP A 293 -5.03 10.09 1.59
C TRP A 293 -3.77 10.61 2.26
N ASP A 294 -3.39 10.01 3.40
CA ASP A 294 -2.13 10.36 4.08
C ASP A 294 -0.92 9.99 3.21
N ARG A 295 -1.05 8.90 2.44
CA ARG A 295 -0.04 8.48 1.49
C ARG A 295 -0.65 7.74 0.30
N SER A 296 -0.53 8.30 -0.89
CA SER A 296 -0.98 7.70 -2.14
C SER A 296 0.09 7.80 -3.23
N TYR A 297 0.12 6.80 -4.11
CA TYR A 297 0.94 6.73 -5.31
C TYR A 297 0.10 6.76 -6.59
N GLY A 298 -1.12 7.29 -6.49
CA GLY A 298 -2.00 7.49 -7.63
C GLY A 298 -3.32 8.14 -7.25
N TYR A 299 -4.03 8.62 -8.27
CA TYR A 299 -5.27 9.38 -8.09
C TYR A 299 -6.51 8.64 -8.62
N ASP A 300 -6.29 7.67 -9.51
CA ASP A 300 -7.31 6.83 -10.14
C ASP A 300 -6.89 5.36 -10.05
N MET A 301 -7.47 4.59 -9.14
CA MET A 301 -7.20 3.15 -9.00
C MET A 301 -7.52 2.34 -10.25
N ASN A 302 -8.22 2.90 -11.25
CA ASN A 302 -8.35 2.25 -12.55
C ASN A 302 -7.05 2.25 -13.37
N ASN A 303 -6.06 3.07 -12.99
CA ASN A 303 -4.78 3.27 -13.66
C ASN A 303 -3.55 3.10 -12.75
N TYR A 304 -3.72 2.85 -11.45
CA TYR A 304 -2.64 2.46 -10.52
C TYR A 304 -2.98 1.23 -9.69
N VAL A 305 -1.98 0.47 -9.28
CA VAL A 305 -2.13 -0.69 -8.38
C VAL A 305 -1.83 -0.26 -6.95
N ALA A 306 -2.78 -0.51 -6.06
CA ALA A 306 -2.58 -0.41 -4.62
C ALA A 306 -2.78 -1.78 -3.99
N ILE A 307 -2.13 -2.09 -2.88
CA ILE A 307 -2.36 -3.36 -2.18
C ILE A 307 -3.82 -3.51 -1.72
N MET A 308 -4.55 -2.43 -1.39
CA MET A 308 -6.00 -2.50 -1.14
C MET A 308 -6.79 -2.99 -2.37
N SER A 309 -6.34 -2.71 -3.59
CA SER A 309 -6.98 -3.20 -4.82
C SER A 309 -6.91 -4.73 -4.91
N GLU A 310 -5.81 -5.34 -4.48
CA GLU A 310 -5.63 -6.79 -4.43
C GLU A 310 -6.49 -7.45 -3.35
N TRP A 311 -6.60 -6.82 -2.18
CA TRP A 311 -7.56 -7.25 -1.16
C TRP A 311 -8.99 -7.24 -1.69
N ILE A 312 -9.42 -6.16 -2.33
CA ILE A 312 -10.77 -6.05 -2.89
C ILE A 312 -10.95 -7.11 -4.00
N TRP A 313 -9.95 -7.34 -4.85
CA TRP A 313 -10.00 -8.40 -5.87
C TRP A 313 -10.26 -9.74 -5.19
N ALA A 314 -9.42 -10.16 -4.24
CA ALA A 314 -9.58 -11.45 -3.58
C ALA A 314 -10.94 -11.59 -2.85
N LEU A 315 -11.49 -10.48 -2.34
CA LEU A 315 -12.77 -10.49 -1.63
C LEU A 315 -13.99 -10.55 -2.56
N ILE A 316 -14.00 -9.78 -3.64
CA ILE A 316 -15.21 -9.52 -4.44
C ILE A 316 -15.06 -9.60 -5.97
N GLY A 317 -13.87 -9.90 -6.48
CA GLY A 317 -13.60 -10.14 -7.90
C GLY A 317 -12.93 -8.96 -8.63
N LYS A 318 -12.05 -9.27 -9.59
CA LYS A 318 -11.28 -8.31 -10.42
C LYS A 318 -12.18 -7.28 -11.09
N GLU A 319 -13.32 -7.74 -11.60
CA GLU A 319 -14.28 -6.94 -12.35
C GLU A 319 -14.96 -5.86 -11.52
N ARG A 320 -14.74 -5.83 -10.21
CA ARG A 320 -15.19 -4.77 -9.30
C ARG A 320 -14.08 -3.82 -8.86
N VAL A 321 -12.83 -4.13 -9.17
CA VAL A 321 -11.65 -3.33 -8.80
C VAL A 321 -11.22 -2.42 -9.94
N TRP A 322 -11.16 -2.93 -11.17
CA TRP A 322 -10.71 -2.13 -12.33
C TRP A 322 -11.72 -2.17 -13.46
N ARG A 323 -12.03 -1.02 -14.05
CA ARG A 323 -12.88 -0.92 -15.25
C ARG A 323 -12.22 -1.49 -16.49
N TYR A 324 -10.92 -1.26 -16.64
CA TYR A 324 -10.18 -1.67 -17.81
C TYR A 324 -9.69 -3.10 -17.69
N SER A 325 -9.60 -3.78 -18.83
CA SER A 325 -9.03 -5.13 -18.94
C SER A 325 -7.55 -5.11 -19.33
N SER A 326 -6.89 -3.95 -19.24
CA SER A 326 -5.46 -3.82 -19.51
C SER A 326 -4.66 -4.78 -18.62
N PRO A 327 -3.51 -5.29 -19.08
CA PRO A 327 -2.62 -6.04 -18.21
C PRO A 327 -2.24 -5.19 -17.00
N ILE A 328 -2.28 -5.77 -15.80
CA ILE A 328 -2.01 -5.02 -14.56
C ILE A 328 -0.60 -4.38 -14.59
N ALA A 329 0.37 -5.07 -15.20
CA ALA A 329 1.74 -4.57 -15.37
C ALA A 329 1.87 -3.29 -16.22
N THR A 330 0.81 -2.81 -16.88
CA THR A 330 0.83 -1.52 -17.61
C THR A 330 0.29 -0.35 -16.79
N MET A 331 -0.12 -0.59 -15.55
CA MET A 331 -0.61 0.42 -14.63
C MET A 331 0.55 1.04 -13.86
N THR A 332 0.36 2.21 -13.26
CA THR A 332 1.40 2.78 -12.38
C THR A 332 1.43 2.01 -11.05
N HIS A 333 2.58 2.04 -10.38
CA HIS A 333 2.84 1.32 -9.13
C HIS A 333 2.55 -0.19 -9.23
N ALA A 334 2.73 -0.77 -10.43
CA ALA A 334 2.36 -2.16 -10.73
C ALA A 334 3.26 -3.20 -10.05
N ASP A 335 4.40 -2.80 -9.48
CA ASP A 335 5.24 -3.64 -8.64
C ASP A 335 4.52 -4.10 -7.36
N ASP A 336 3.53 -3.35 -6.85
CA ASP A 336 2.67 -3.82 -5.75
C ASP A 336 2.00 -5.16 -6.10
N PHE A 337 1.69 -5.40 -7.38
CA PHE A 337 1.03 -6.64 -7.84
C PHE A 337 1.89 -7.91 -7.62
N GLU A 338 3.18 -7.76 -7.34
CA GLU A 338 4.05 -8.88 -6.97
C GLU A 338 3.70 -9.46 -5.58
N LEU A 339 3.00 -8.70 -4.73
CA LEU A 339 2.52 -9.16 -3.42
C LEU A 339 1.26 -10.05 -3.53
N ALA A 340 0.59 -10.08 -4.67
CA ALA A 340 -0.68 -10.78 -4.86
C ALA A 340 -0.69 -12.28 -4.47
N PRO A 341 0.37 -13.08 -4.66
CA PRO A 341 0.40 -14.46 -4.17
C PRO A 341 0.25 -14.53 -2.64
N VAL A 342 0.84 -13.57 -1.93
CA VAL A 342 0.76 -13.45 -0.47
C VAL A 342 -0.67 -13.11 -0.05
N ILE A 343 -1.29 -12.11 -0.71
CA ILE A 343 -2.68 -11.73 -0.46
C ILE A 343 -3.62 -12.90 -0.74
N ALA A 344 -3.44 -13.61 -1.85
CA ALA A 344 -4.27 -14.75 -2.21
C ALA A 344 -4.26 -15.84 -1.12
N VAL A 345 -3.08 -16.24 -0.65
CA VAL A 345 -2.90 -17.26 0.41
C VAL A 345 -3.58 -16.86 1.73
N LEU A 346 -3.61 -15.56 2.06
CA LEU A 346 -4.22 -15.06 3.31
C LEU A 346 -5.72 -14.74 3.17
N SER A 347 -6.20 -14.51 1.95
CA SER A 347 -7.50 -13.87 1.69
C SER A 347 -8.72 -14.61 2.24
N GLU A 348 -8.74 -15.95 2.17
CA GLU A 348 -9.89 -16.72 2.70
C GLU A 348 -10.01 -16.58 4.22
N PHE A 349 -8.88 -16.64 4.93
CA PHE A 349 -8.88 -16.39 6.36
C PHE A 349 -9.25 -14.94 6.66
N HIS A 350 -8.66 -13.98 5.95
CA HIS A 350 -8.97 -12.56 6.12
C HIS A 350 -10.46 -12.27 5.97
N LYS A 351 -11.08 -12.80 4.91
CA LYS A 351 -12.51 -12.67 4.62
C LYS A 351 -13.40 -13.19 5.74
N SER A 352 -12.97 -14.24 6.45
CA SER A 352 -13.70 -14.78 7.60
C SER A 352 -13.78 -13.80 8.79
N LEU A 353 -12.86 -12.83 8.85
CA LEU A 353 -12.85 -11.80 9.88
C LEU A 353 -13.80 -10.64 9.56
N LEU A 354 -14.20 -10.46 8.30
CA LEU A 354 -14.90 -9.27 7.85
C LEU A 354 -16.41 -9.32 8.12
N PRO A 355 -17.00 -8.25 8.67
CA PRO A 355 -18.44 -8.13 8.80
C PRO A 355 -19.14 -8.14 7.44
N LYS A 356 -20.33 -8.75 7.35
CA LYS A 356 -21.14 -8.75 6.11
C LYS A 356 -21.40 -7.35 5.54
N PRO A 357 -21.67 -6.30 6.35
CA PRO A 357 -21.86 -4.94 5.83
C PRO A 357 -20.66 -4.40 5.04
N VAL A 358 -19.42 -4.67 5.49
CA VAL A 358 -18.19 -4.29 4.78
C VAL A 358 -18.20 -4.87 3.37
N ILE A 359 -18.37 -6.19 3.23
CA ILE A 359 -18.41 -6.87 1.93
C ILE A 359 -19.54 -6.31 1.03
N SER A 360 -20.69 -5.95 1.63
CA SER A 360 -21.80 -5.34 0.90
C SER A 360 -21.43 -3.97 0.33
N ARG A 361 -20.76 -3.12 1.12
CA ARG A 361 -20.32 -1.77 0.72
C ARG A 361 -19.28 -1.82 -0.41
N LEU A 362 -18.37 -2.80 -0.36
CA LEU A 362 -17.39 -2.98 -1.44
C LEU A 362 -18.05 -3.34 -2.78
N LYS A 363 -19.19 -4.05 -2.75
CA LYS A 363 -19.89 -4.51 -3.96
C LYS A 363 -20.87 -3.51 -4.54
N THR A 364 -21.55 -2.73 -3.68
CA THR A 364 -22.71 -1.92 -4.07
C THR A 364 -22.64 -0.56 -3.40
N PHE A 365 -22.85 0.50 -4.19
CA PHE A 365 -22.91 1.85 -3.66
C PHE A 365 -24.08 1.99 -2.68
N VAL A 366 -23.80 2.40 -1.45
CA VAL A 366 -24.81 2.47 -0.36
C VAL A 366 -25.69 3.71 -0.39
N GLY A 367 -25.46 4.61 -1.35
CA GLY A 367 -26.10 5.90 -1.43
C GLY A 367 -25.17 7.03 -1.02
N GLU A 368 -25.61 8.25 -1.28
CA GLU A 368 -24.88 9.45 -0.90
C GLU A 368 -24.73 9.53 0.62
N HIS A 369 -23.52 9.81 1.09
CA HIS A 369 -23.23 9.93 2.52
C HIS A 369 -21.99 10.78 2.76
N THR A 370 -21.78 11.15 4.02
CA THR A 370 -20.57 11.82 4.47
C THR A 370 -19.91 10.98 5.55
N TYR A 371 -18.63 10.67 5.37
CA TYR A 371 -17.77 10.14 6.42
C TYR A 371 -17.14 11.31 7.20
N THR A 372 -17.13 11.19 8.53
CA THR A 372 -16.39 12.09 9.42
C THR A 372 -15.55 11.26 10.38
N GLY A 373 -14.28 11.62 10.53
CA GLY A 373 -13.35 10.90 11.39
C GLY A 373 -12.20 11.77 11.85
N HIS A 374 -11.27 11.17 12.59
CA HIS A 374 -10.04 11.84 13.01
C HIS A 374 -8.87 10.89 12.77
N THR A 375 -7.69 11.44 12.50
CA THR A 375 -6.43 10.68 12.54
C THR A 375 -5.37 11.46 13.29
N TYR A 376 -4.28 10.80 13.70
CA TYR A 376 -3.17 11.44 14.39
C TYR A 376 -1.87 10.69 14.12
N ALA A 377 -0.87 11.40 13.61
CA ALA A 377 0.42 10.87 13.22
C ALA A 377 1.58 11.58 13.98
N PRO A 378 1.78 11.30 15.28
CA PRO A 378 2.91 11.86 16.01
C PRO A 378 4.24 11.25 15.52
N PRO A 379 5.34 12.02 15.53
CA PRO A 379 5.47 13.38 16.07
C PRO A 379 5.15 14.49 15.05
N ALA A 380 4.68 14.16 13.84
CA ALA A 380 4.42 15.14 12.80
C ALA A 380 3.23 16.03 13.13
N ASP A 381 2.14 15.45 13.65
CA ASP A 381 0.93 16.19 13.99
C ASP A 381 1.02 16.89 15.34
N TYR A 382 0.68 18.18 15.39
CA TYR A 382 0.52 18.92 16.64
C TYR A 382 -0.83 18.67 17.31
N GLU A 383 -1.83 18.26 16.54
CA GLU A 383 -3.18 17.95 17.00
C GLU A 383 -3.83 16.88 16.08
N PRO A 384 -4.84 16.13 16.56
CA PRO A 384 -5.58 15.22 15.71
C PRO A 384 -6.19 15.95 14.51
N ARG A 385 -6.04 15.38 13.32
CA ARG A 385 -6.60 15.90 12.08
C ARG A 385 -8.09 15.62 12.00
N ASN A 386 -8.86 16.54 11.43
CA ASN A 386 -10.30 16.37 11.21
C ASN A 386 -10.54 15.95 9.77
N ILE A 387 -11.12 14.77 9.56
CA ILE A 387 -11.40 14.22 8.23
C ILE A 387 -12.88 14.38 7.91
N THR A 388 -13.20 14.88 6.73
CA THR A 388 -14.56 14.89 6.18
C THR A 388 -14.52 14.49 4.71
N THR A 389 -15.29 13.47 4.35
CA THR A 389 -15.42 13.00 2.98
C THR A 389 -16.89 12.85 2.60
N TRP A 390 -17.36 13.70 1.69
CA TRP A 390 -18.65 13.53 1.02
C TRP A 390 -18.50 12.60 -0.18
N VAL A 391 -19.29 11.53 -0.20
CA VAL A 391 -19.27 10.50 -1.23
C VAL A 391 -20.64 10.45 -1.91
N SER A 392 -20.70 10.86 -3.18
CA SER A 392 -21.86 10.62 -4.05
C SER A 392 -21.54 9.53 -5.08
N ALA A 393 -22.54 9.15 -5.88
CA ALA A 393 -22.38 8.09 -6.88
C ALA A 393 -21.29 8.40 -7.92
N ASN A 394 -21.16 9.66 -8.32
CA ASN A 394 -20.35 10.08 -9.47
C ASN A 394 -19.40 11.24 -9.16
N LEU A 395 -19.41 11.78 -7.94
CA LEU A 395 -18.51 12.84 -7.45
C LEU A 395 -18.19 12.59 -5.97
N THR A 396 -16.92 12.64 -5.60
CA THR A 396 -16.46 12.57 -4.21
C THR A 396 -15.62 13.81 -3.89
N ILE A 397 -15.73 14.30 -2.65
CA ILE A 397 -14.95 15.42 -2.13
C ILE A 397 -14.49 15.03 -0.74
N GLY A 398 -13.19 14.82 -0.56
CA GLY A 398 -12.57 14.41 0.70
C GLY A 398 -11.51 15.39 1.16
N THR A 399 -11.45 15.67 2.45
CA THR A 399 -10.45 16.55 3.04
C THR A 399 -9.99 16.10 4.42
N ASP A 400 -8.74 16.41 4.77
CA ASP A 400 -8.28 16.52 6.15
C ASP A 400 -7.90 17.98 6.50
N SER A 401 -8.34 18.43 7.67
CA SER A 401 -7.79 19.64 8.30
C SER A 401 -6.64 19.22 9.20
N PHE A 402 -5.47 19.82 9.00
CA PHE A 402 -4.24 19.44 9.70
C PHE A 402 -3.48 20.65 10.20
N ASN A 403 -2.62 20.39 11.19
CA ASN A 403 -1.61 21.31 11.70
C ASN A 403 -0.41 20.48 12.15
N GLN A 404 0.65 20.55 11.38
CA GLN A 404 1.77 19.61 11.42
C GLN A 404 3.11 20.34 11.44
N SER A 405 4.16 19.64 11.83
CA SER A 405 5.50 20.22 11.99
C SER A 405 6.23 20.45 10.65
N VAL A 406 5.79 19.80 9.59
CA VAL A 406 6.47 19.77 8.28
C VAL A 406 5.48 19.57 7.15
N VAL A 407 5.76 20.14 5.98
CA VAL A 407 4.93 19.98 4.79
C VAL A 407 4.99 18.52 4.31
N GLY A 408 3.86 17.96 3.88
CA GLY A 408 3.76 16.54 3.51
C GLY A 408 3.49 15.60 4.69
N GLY A 409 3.34 16.15 5.90
CA GLY A 409 3.00 15.41 7.10
C GLY A 409 4.04 14.39 7.48
N TYR A 410 3.60 13.23 7.99
CA TYR A 410 4.49 12.20 8.52
C TYR A 410 5.48 11.65 7.49
N SER A 411 5.09 11.62 6.21
CA SER A 411 5.95 11.16 5.12
C SER A 411 7.03 12.16 4.70
N GLU A 412 6.91 13.43 5.12
CA GLU A 412 7.70 14.55 4.63
C GLU A 412 7.68 14.69 3.09
N ASP A 413 6.62 14.20 2.43
CA ASP A 413 6.50 14.18 0.97
C ASP A 413 5.11 14.63 0.47
N SER A 414 5.02 15.89 0.06
CA SER A 414 3.83 16.48 -0.57
C SER A 414 3.35 15.75 -1.83
N ARG A 415 4.22 14.99 -2.51
CA ARG A 415 3.80 14.24 -3.69
C ARG A 415 2.85 13.10 -3.29
N SER A 416 3.06 12.51 -2.12
CA SER A 416 2.27 11.38 -1.64
C SER A 416 1.13 11.80 -0.69
N PHE A 417 1.29 12.91 0.03
CA PHE A 417 0.27 13.44 0.93
C PHE A 417 -0.82 14.21 0.17
N SER A 418 -2.06 13.71 0.18
CA SER A 418 -3.20 14.24 -0.58
C SER A 418 -4.33 14.68 0.35
N PRO A 419 -4.21 15.87 0.96
CA PRO A 419 -5.10 16.32 2.03
C PRO A 419 -6.47 16.81 1.55
N SER A 420 -6.66 17.09 0.27
CA SER A 420 -7.96 17.52 -0.27
C SER A 420 -8.12 17.05 -1.71
N VAL A 421 -9.07 16.16 -1.93
CA VAL A 421 -9.24 15.45 -3.20
C VAL A 421 -10.68 15.56 -3.67
N VAL A 422 -10.86 15.99 -4.92
CA VAL A 422 -12.14 15.89 -5.64
C VAL A 422 -11.97 14.88 -6.76
N GLN A 423 -12.90 13.94 -6.90
CA GLN A 423 -12.86 12.95 -7.98
C GLN A 423 -14.24 12.77 -8.60
N TRP A 424 -14.30 12.54 -9.90
CA TRP A 424 -15.57 12.36 -10.62
C TRP A 424 -15.48 11.32 -11.72
N ILE A 425 -16.63 10.75 -12.09
CA ILE A 425 -16.74 9.90 -13.28
C ILE A 425 -16.95 10.79 -14.49
N ARG A 426 -16.03 10.73 -15.46
CA ARG A 426 -16.12 11.45 -16.74
C ARG A 426 -17.12 10.79 -17.70
N PRO A 427 -17.61 11.47 -18.75
CA PRO A 427 -18.53 10.89 -19.74
C PRO A 427 -18.04 9.57 -20.35
N GLY A 428 -16.73 9.42 -20.55
CA GLY A 428 -16.10 8.19 -21.04
C GLY A 428 -15.92 7.07 -19.99
N GLY A 429 -16.28 7.31 -18.73
CA GLY A 429 -16.18 6.37 -17.61
C GLY A 429 -14.84 6.35 -16.88
N SER A 430 -13.83 7.09 -17.37
CA SER A 430 -12.57 7.33 -16.65
C SER A 430 -12.78 8.23 -15.44
N ILE A 431 -11.82 8.24 -14.52
CA ILE A 431 -11.88 9.08 -13.33
C ILE A 431 -11.11 10.38 -13.56
N GLY A 432 -11.78 11.51 -13.34
CA GLY A 432 -11.11 12.80 -13.19
C GLY A 432 -10.75 13.03 -11.73
N TYR A 433 -9.69 13.79 -11.49
CA TYR A 433 -9.24 14.16 -10.15
C TYR A 433 -8.76 15.62 -10.13
N PHE A 434 -8.97 16.27 -8.99
CA PHE A 434 -8.47 17.61 -8.65
C PHE A 434 -7.98 17.55 -7.21
N ASN A 435 -6.66 17.36 -7.06
CA ASN A 435 -5.99 17.07 -5.80
C ASN A 435 -5.13 18.25 -5.34
N LEU A 436 -5.29 18.68 -4.09
CA LEU A 436 -4.44 19.71 -3.50
C LEU A 436 -3.02 19.15 -3.29
N TYR A 437 -2.03 19.80 -3.88
CA TYR A 437 -0.62 19.61 -3.57
C TYR A 437 -0.26 20.51 -2.37
N PRO A 438 0.01 19.95 -1.17
CA PRO A 438 0.22 20.75 0.02
C PRO A 438 1.56 21.49 -0.01
N THR A 439 1.50 22.80 0.24
CA THR A 439 2.64 23.70 0.34
C THR A 439 2.79 24.34 1.73
N GLU A 440 1.80 24.15 2.59
CA GLU A 440 1.71 24.75 3.92
C GLU A 440 1.61 23.67 5.01
N THR A 441 2.01 24.02 6.23
CA THR A 441 1.99 23.14 7.40
C THR A 441 0.67 23.13 8.15
N ALA A 442 -0.30 23.95 7.76
CA ALA A 442 -1.63 23.93 8.34
C ALA A 442 -2.70 24.20 7.27
N LEU A 443 -3.78 23.42 7.32
CA LEU A 443 -4.94 23.54 6.46
C LEU A 443 -6.20 23.43 7.32
N LYS A 444 -7.13 24.36 7.11
CA LYS A 444 -8.52 24.23 7.53
C LYS A 444 -9.37 24.04 6.29
N ALA A 445 -10.20 23.01 6.30
CA ALA A 445 -11.00 22.64 5.15
C ALA A 445 -12.42 22.27 5.56
N ASP A 446 -13.38 22.71 4.76
CA ASP A 446 -14.79 22.42 4.93
C ASP A 446 -15.34 21.82 3.64
N VAL A 447 -16.08 20.72 3.78
CA VAL A 447 -16.73 20.00 2.69
C VAL A 447 -18.23 20.03 2.87
N ALA A 448 -18.94 20.31 1.78
CA ALA A 448 -20.38 20.13 1.65
C ALA A 448 -20.67 19.45 0.30
N PRO A 449 -21.89 18.92 0.08
CA PRO A 449 -22.26 18.43 -1.24
C PRO A 449 -21.94 19.47 -2.32
N TYR A 450 -21.12 19.07 -3.30
CA TYR A 450 -20.69 19.90 -4.43
C TYR A 450 -19.87 21.16 -4.07
N ALA A 451 -19.28 21.25 -2.87
CA ALA A 451 -18.47 22.40 -2.46
C ALA A 451 -17.24 22.02 -1.63
N LEU A 452 -16.14 22.74 -1.87
CA LEU A 452 -14.88 22.60 -1.14
C LEU A 452 -14.35 23.98 -0.77
N ASN A 453 -14.12 24.21 0.52
CA ASN A 453 -13.53 25.46 1.02
C ASN A 453 -12.22 25.14 1.73
N LEU A 454 -11.18 25.90 1.43
CA LEU A 454 -9.83 25.70 1.97
C LEU A 454 -9.28 27.01 2.50
N THR A 455 -8.58 26.95 3.63
CA THR A 455 -7.92 28.09 4.27
C THR A 455 -6.58 27.65 4.83
N TYR A 456 -5.52 28.40 4.57
CA TYR A 456 -4.22 28.21 5.21
C TYR A 456 -4.11 29.16 6.41
N PRO A 457 -4.44 28.73 7.64
CA PRO A 457 -4.50 29.61 8.80
C PRO A 457 -3.14 30.21 9.19
N LEU A 458 -2.04 29.58 8.79
CA LEU A 458 -0.68 30.06 9.01
C LEU A 458 -0.05 30.67 7.74
N GLY A 459 -0.80 30.69 6.64
CA GLY A 459 -0.35 31.22 5.35
C GLY A 459 -0.30 32.74 5.34
N ASN A 460 0.38 33.29 4.33
CA ASN A 460 0.55 34.73 4.13
C ASN A 460 0.56 35.07 2.63
N THR A 461 1.07 36.25 2.25
CA THR A 461 1.14 36.69 0.84
C THR A 461 1.99 35.83 -0.07
N THR A 462 2.88 34.99 0.46
CA THR A 462 3.67 34.05 -0.33
C THR A 462 2.98 32.70 -0.53
N SER A 463 1.88 32.45 0.17
CA SER A 463 1.14 31.19 0.08
C SER A 463 0.39 31.06 -1.25
N SER A 464 0.24 29.83 -1.72
CA SER A 464 -0.52 29.49 -2.92
C SER A 464 -1.23 28.15 -2.77
N PHE A 465 -2.41 28.03 -3.36
CA PHE A 465 -3.08 26.75 -3.51
C PHE A 465 -2.71 26.16 -4.87
N THR A 466 -2.07 25.00 -4.86
CA THR A 466 -1.65 24.31 -6.08
C THR A 466 -2.39 23.00 -6.20
N PHE A 467 -2.99 22.74 -7.36
CA PHE A 467 -3.77 21.54 -7.61
C PHE A 467 -3.21 20.73 -8.78
N VAL A 468 -3.13 19.42 -8.54
CA VAL A 468 -2.91 18.39 -9.55
C VAL A 468 -4.27 18.08 -10.18
N LEU A 469 -4.50 18.58 -11.40
CA LEU A 469 -5.71 18.33 -12.19
C LEU A 469 -5.46 17.25 -13.23
N ALA A 470 -6.35 16.26 -13.29
CA ALA A 470 -6.26 15.16 -14.24
C ALA A 470 -6.23 15.64 -15.69
N SER A 471 -5.27 15.11 -16.46
CA SER A 471 -5.30 15.22 -17.92
C SER A 471 -6.61 14.65 -18.48
N ASN A 472 -7.17 15.32 -19.49
CA ASN A 472 -8.39 14.86 -20.15
C ASN A 472 -8.16 13.56 -20.94
N PRO A 473 -9.18 12.69 -21.07
CA PRO A 473 -9.03 11.42 -21.76
C PRO A 473 -8.80 11.63 -23.28
N LEU A 474 -8.27 10.59 -23.93
CA LEU A 474 -8.09 10.60 -25.38
C LEU A 474 -9.43 10.87 -26.11
N GLY A 475 -9.43 11.87 -26.98
CA GLY A 475 -10.61 12.29 -27.74
C GLY A 475 -11.31 13.53 -27.17
N SER A 476 -11.05 13.88 -25.91
CA SER A 476 -11.46 15.13 -25.30
C SER A 476 -10.44 16.25 -25.58
N LYS A 477 -10.75 17.48 -25.14
CA LYS A 477 -9.84 18.62 -25.32
C LYS A 477 -8.52 18.37 -24.58
N ARG A 478 -7.41 18.37 -25.31
CA ARG A 478 -6.08 18.05 -24.74
C ARG A 478 -5.54 19.17 -23.86
N ASP A 479 -5.61 20.39 -24.38
CA ASP A 479 -5.06 21.58 -23.74
C ASP A 479 -6.11 22.17 -22.78
N ILE A 480 -5.73 22.34 -21.52
CA ILE A 480 -6.55 23.02 -20.51
C ILE A 480 -6.02 24.45 -20.37
N ALA A 481 -6.79 25.42 -20.90
CA ALA A 481 -6.51 26.84 -20.74
C ALA A 481 -7.34 27.49 -19.61
N GLY A 482 -8.32 26.76 -19.06
CA GLY A 482 -9.20 27.18 -17.97
C GLY A 482 -10.20 26.08 -17.62
N PHE A 483 -11.07 26.33 -16.64
CA PHE A 483 -12.01 25.30 -16.15
C PHE A 483 -13.07 24.86 -17.15
N ASP A 484 -13.40 25.69 -18.16
CA ASP A 484 -14.32 25.32 -19.26
C ASP A 484 -13.77 24.16 -20.13
N ASP A 485 -12.48 23.84 -19.98
CA ASP A 485 -11.81 22.77 -20.72
C ASP A 485 -11.78 21.45 -19.97
N VAL A 486 -12.24 21.41 -18.72
CA VAL A 486 -12.23 20.20 -17.88
C VAL A 486 -13.33 19.25 -18.33
N ASP A 487 -12.96 18.00 -18.65
CA ASP A 487 -13.91 16.99 -19.11
C ASP A 487 -14.79 16.50 -17.95
N GLY A 488 -16.12 16.69 -18.05
CA GLY A 488 -17.12 16.05 -17.20
C GLY A 488 -17.37 16.67 -15.83
N LEU A 489 -16.75 17.81 -15.53
CA LEU A 489 -16.98 18.53 -14.29
C LEU A 489 -16.79 20.03 -14.49
N LYS A 490 -17.85 20.78 -14.22
CA LYS A 490 -17.75 22.23 -14.11
C LYS A 490 -17.16 22.60 -12.76
N ILE A 491 -16.06 23.34 -12.75
CA ILE A 491 -15.38 23.85 -11.56
C ILE A 491 -15.50 25.38 -11.52
N GLU A 492 -16.04 25.92 -10.42
CA GLU A 492 -16.24 27.36 -10.24
C GLU A 492 -15.54 27.85 -8.97
N VAL A 493 -14.66 28.85 -9.09
CA VAL A 493 -14.16 29.59 -7.93
C VAL A 493 -15.21 30.62 -7.53
N VAL A 494 -15.81 30.44 -6.35
CA VAL A 494 -16.95 31.24 -5.89
C VAL A 494 -16.59 32.23 -4.78
N GLY A 495 -15.37 32.17 -4.27
CA GLY A 495 -14.88 33.02 -3.19
C GLY A 495 -13.48 32.65 -2.75
N GLY A 496 -12.96 33.41 -1.78
CA GLY A 496 -11.59 33.29 -1.29
C GLY A 496 -10.84 34.61 -1.38
N THR A 497 -9.55 34.57 -1.04
CA THR A 497 -8.65 35.74 -0.97
C THR A 497 -7.53 35.66 -2.01
N VAL A 498 -7.32 34.50 -2.65
CA VAL A 498 -6.42 34.34 -3.79
C VAL A 498 -7.01 34.91 -5.08
N ASP A 499 -6.15 35.18 -6.07
CA ASP A 499 -6.61 35.48 -7.43
C ASP A 499 -7.43 34.30 -7.95
N PRO A 500 -8.69 34.49 -8.39
CA PRO A 500 -9.54 33.41 -8.87
C PRO A 500 -9.09 32.82 -10.21
N VAL A 501 -8.12 33.44 -10.91
CA VAL A 501 -7.56 32.93 -12.16
C VAL A 501 -6.23 32.23 -11.87
N PRO A 502 -6.13 30.90 -12.06
CA PRO A 502 -4.90 30.18 -11.78
C PRO A 502 -3.85 30.42 -12.87
N THR A 503 -2.58 30.31 -12.48
CA THR A 503 -1.53 29.96 -13.44
C THR A 503 -1.66 28.49 -13.78
N ILE A 504 -1.71 28.17 -15.07
CA ILE A 504 -1.87 26.81 -15.57
C ILE A 504 -0.59 26.36 -16.26
N SER A 505 -0.14 25.15 -15.94
CA SER A 505 0.99 24.54 -16.60
C SER A 505 0.82 23.03 -16.73
N PHE A 506 1.59 22.39 -17.60
CA PHE A 506 1.52 20.94 -17.84
C PHE A 506 2.75 20.25 -17.28
N CYS A 507 2.54 19.19 -16.50
CA CYS A 507 3.58 18.30 -16.01
C CYS A 507 3.50 17.00 -16.80
N GLY A 508 4.47 16.80 -17.69
CA GLY A 508 4.42 15.78 -18.73
C GLY A 508 5.56 14.78 -18.62
N LEU A 509 5.31 13.57 -19.10
CA LEU A 509 6.33 12.53 -19.26
C LEU A 509 7.37 12.94 -20.31
N VAL A 510 6.94 13.68 -21.33
CA VAL A 510 7.79 14.22 -22.39
C VAL A 510 7.61 15.73 -22.49
N GLY A 511 8.45 16.47 -21.77
CA GLY A 511 8.39 17.93 -21.69
C GLY A 511 7.31 18.42 -20.72
N GLY A 512 6.93 19.69 -20.84
CA GLY A 512 6.15 20.38 -19.81
C GLY A 512 7.03 21.31 -18.98
N THR A 513 6.43 21.95 -17.97
CA THR A 513 7.12 22.93 -17.11
C THR A 513 7.47 22.36 -15.73
N CYS A 514 7.09 21.11 -15.47
CA CYS A 514 7.21 20.42 -14.19
C CYS A 514 7.25 18.91 -14.42
N ASP A 515 7.73 18.17 -13.43
CA ASP A 515 7.83 16.72 -13.46
C ASP A 515 6.49 16.06 -13.10
N ILE A 516 6.24 14.89 -13.67
CA ILE A 516 5.10 14.04 -13.30
C ILE A 516 5.19 13.59 -11.84
N ILE A 517 4.05 13.27 -11.24
CA ILE A 517 3.96 12.73 -9.89
C ILE A 517 3.33 11.34 -9.97
N HIS A 518 4.01 10.35 -9.40
CA HIS A 518 3.60 8.93 -9.39
C HIS A 518 3.28 8.36 -10.77
N ASP A 519 4.05 8.78 -11.78
CA ASP A 519 3.86 8.40 -13.19
C ASP A 519 2.53 8.89 -13.81
N PHE A 520 1.85 9.86 -13.19
CA PHE A 520 0.68 10.54 -13.78
C PHE A 520 1.05 11.88 -14.42
N GLU A 521 0.68 12.07 -15.69
CA GLU A 521 0.68 13.39 -16.34
C GLU A 521 -0.52 14.21 -15.88
N PHE A 522 -0.29 15.49 -15.56
CA PHE A 522 -1.35 16.35 -15.02
C PHE A 522 -1.17 17.81 -15.41
N TRP A 523 -2.26 18.57 -15.28
CA TRP A 523 -2.25 20.02 -15.35
C TRP A 523 -2.11 20.60 -13.94
N ASN A 524 -1.09 21.41 -13.74
CA ASN A 524 -0.84 22.11 -12.49
C ASN A 524 -1.58 23.46 -12.51
N LEU A 525 -2.49 23.65 -11.55
CA LEU A 525 -3.25 24.90 -11.38
C LEU A 525 -2.83 25.57 -10.07
N THR A 526 -2.18 26.73 -10.16
CA THR A 526 -1.70 27.48 -8.99
C THR A 526 -2.45 28.80 -8.82
N PHE A 527 -3.13 28.95 -7.69
CA PHE A 527 -3.82 30.17 -7.25
C PHE A 527 -2.95 30.90 -6.22
N SER A 528 -2.56 32.13 -6.54
CA SER A 528 -1.64 32.91 -5.72
C SER A 528 -2.35 34.07 -5.02
N MET A 529 -1.82 34.46 -3.86
CA MET A 529 -2.28 35.66 -3.18
C MET A 529 -1.96 36.93 -3.99
N PRO A 530 -2.86 37.94 -4.01
CA PRO A 530 -2.54 39.24 -4.57
C PRO A 530 -1.34 39.88 -3.85
N ALA A 531 -0.47 40.55 -4.62
CA ALA A 531 0.68 41.24 -4.06
C ALA A 531 0.23 42.25 -2.98
N ASN A 532 0.92 42.24 -1.83
CA ASN A 532 0.65 43.11 -0.67
C ASN A 532 -0.69 42.88 0.04
N SER A 533 -1.39 41.76 -0.20
CA SER A 533 -2.55 41.40 0.63
C SER A 533 -2.13 41.21 2.10
N SER A 534 -3.06 41.40 3.04
CA SER A 534 -2.88 41.02 4.45
C SER A 534 -3.90 39.97 4.89
N ASP A 535 -4.69 39.47 3.94
CA ASP A 535 -5.76 38.52 4.21
C ASP A 535 -5.18 37.11 4.41
N VAL A 536 -5.90 36.31 5.19
CA VAL A 536 -5.57 34.89 5.35
C VAL A 536 -5.85 34.17 4.02
N PRO A 537 -4.90 33.38 3.46
CA PRO A 537 -5.11 32.68 2.20
C PRO A 537 -6.28 31.70 2.27
N SER A 538 -7.23 31.84 1.36
CA SER A 538 -8.41 30.98 1.25
C SER A 538 -8.92 30.88 -0.19
N ILE A 539 -9.58 29.77 -0.51
CA ILE A 539 -10.23 29.52 -1.80
C ILE A 539 -11.50 28.68 -1.59
N GLN A 540 -12.55 28.97 -2.37
CA GLN A 540 -13.84 28.30 -2.29
C GLN A 540 -14.28 27.85 -3.69
N PHE A 541 -14.61 26.56 -3.81
CA PHE A 541 -15.06 25.95 -5.05
C PHE A 541 -16.50 25.47 -4.98
N LYS A 542 -17.19 25.56 -6.11
CA LYS A 542 -18.40 24.77 -6.40
C LYS A 542 -18.18 23.88 -7.59
N PHE A 543 -18.81 22.72 -7.55
CA PHE A 543 -18.72 21.70 -8.58
C PHE A 543 -20.10 21.37 -9.14
N THR A 544 -20.21 21.15 -10.44
CA THR A 544 -21.44 20.65 -11.07
C THR A 544 -21.07 19.55 -12.06
N LEU A 545 -21.70 18.37 -11.93
CA LEU A 545 -21.55 17.29 -12.90
C LEU A 545 -22.23 17.69 -14.21
N GLU A 546 -21.57 17.40 -15.33
CA GLU A 546 -22.08 17.69 -16.69
C GLU A 546 -22.95 16.57 -17.27
#